data_AF-A0A1F3NV56-F1
#
_entry.id   AF-A0A1F3NV56-F1
#
_cell.length_a   1.000
_cell.length_b   1.000
_cell.length_c   1.000
_cell.angle_alpha   90.00
_cell.angle_beta   90.00
_cell.angle_gamma   90.00
#
_symmetry.space_group_name_H-M   'P 1'
#
loop_
_entity.id
_entity.type
_entity.pdbx_description
1 polymer ?
#
loop_
_entity_poly.entity_id
_entity_poly.type
_entity_poly.pdbx_seq_one_letter_code
_entity_poly.pdbx_strand_id
1 'polypeptide(L)' 'MKKFNDLKNAVLALEADAEKFYIKGNNAAGTRLRKGLLDIKQLAQAVRVEVLAIREEEKV' A
#
# COMPACT_ATOMS: atom_id res chain seq x y z
N MET A 1 -6.94 13.17 -1.80
CA MET A 1 -6.66 12.42 -3.06
C MET A 1 -5.21 12.05 -3.28
N LYS A 2 -4.23 12.93 -3.01
CA LYS A 2 -2.80 12.61 -3.21
C LYS A 2 -2.37 11.31 -2.52
N LYS A 3 -2.67 11.13 -1.23
CA LYS A 3 -2.29 9.92 -0.47
C LYS A 3 -2.93 8.63 -0.99
N PHE A 4 -4.13 8.73 -1.56
CA PHE A 4 -4.79 7.58 -2.19
C PHE A 4 -4.08 7.15 -3.47
N ASN A 5 -3.63 8.11 -4.29
CA ASN A 5 -2.83 7.81 -5.46
C ASN A 5 -1.46 7.22 -5.08
N ASP A 6 -0.83 7.74 -4.03
CA ASP A 6 0.43 7.20 -3.50
C ASP A 6 0.26 5.73 -3.06
N LEU A 7 -0.85 5.39 -2.38
CA LEU A 7 -1.20 4.02 -2.02
C LEU A 7 -1.40 3.12 -3.27
N LYS A 8 -2.13 3.60 -4.28
CA LYS A 8 -2.35 2.84 -5.53
C LYS A 8 -1.03 2.55 -6.24
N ASN A 9 -0.16 3.54 -6.35
CA ASN A 9 1.15 3.38 -6.98
C ASN A 9 2.04 2.40 -6.21
N ALA A 10 1.98 2.41 -4.88
CA ALA A 10 2.72 1.46 -4.04
C ALA A 10 2.28 0.01 -4.31
N VAL A 11 0.99 -0.25 -4.51
CA VAL A 11 0.48 -1.59 -4.89
C VAL A 11 1.02 -2.01 -6.26
N LEU A 12 0.91 -1.15 -7.27
CA LEU A 12 1.38 -1.44 -8.63
C LEU A 12 2.88 -1.73 -8.68
N ALA A 13 3.68 -1.02 -7.87
CA ALA A 13 5.12 -1.24 -7.79
C ALA A 13 5.52 -2.64 -7.29
N LEU A 14 4.63 -3.34 -6.57
CA LEU A 14 4.91 -4.68 -6.04
C LEU A 14 4.54 -5.81 -7.00
N GLU A 15 3.87 -5.53 -8.11
CA GLU A 15 3.36 -6.54 -9.05
C GLU A 15 4.49 -7.46 -9.57
N ALA A 16 5.64 -6.89 -9.93
CA ALA A 16 6.77 -7.66 -10.43
C ALA A 16 7.39 -8.58 -9.37
N ASP A 17 7.46 -8.16 -8.11
CA ASP A 17 7.95 -9.02 -7.02
C ASP A 17 6.90 -10.06 -6.61
N ALA A 18 5.61 -9.74 -6.71
CA ALA A 18 4.51 -10.69 -6.53
C ALA A 18 4.57 -11.81 -7.59
N GLU A 19 4.69 -11.48 -8.87
CA GLU A 19 4.82 -12.47 -9.95
C GLU A 19 6.03 -13.39 -9.73
N LYS A 20 7.21 -12.79 -9.45
CA LYS A 20 8.43 -13.55 -9.18
C LYS A 20 8.30 -14.46 -7.95
N PHE A 21 7.58 -14.04 -6.92
CA PHE A 21 7.37 -14.86 -5.74
C PHE A 21 6.36 -15.99 -6.00
N TYR A 22 5.15 -15.68 -6.47
CA TYR A 22 4.06 -16.65 -6.61
C TYR A 22 4.26 -17.64 -7.77
N ILE A 23 4.84 -17.19 -8.90
CA ILE A 23 5.03 -18.03 -10.09
C ILE A 23 6.41 -18.71 -10.08
N LYS A 24 7.46 -17.96 -9.70
CA LYS A 24 8.85 -18.42 -9.84
C LYS A 24 9.49 -18.88 -8.53
N GLY A 25 8.77 -18.82 -7.40
CA GLY A 25 9.26 -19.25 -6.09
C GLY A 25 10.45 -18.43 -5.57
N ASN A 26 10.61 -17.18 -6.01
CA ASN A 26 11.77 -16.37 -5.65
C ASN A 26 11.67 -15.81 -4.22
N ASN A 27 12.45 -16.36 -3.29
CA ASN A 27 12.46 -15.97 -1.87
C ASN A 27 12.89 -14.50 -1.63
N ALA A 28 13.82 -13.97 -2.44
CA ALA A 28 14.26 -12.58 -2.30
C ALA A 28 13.15 -11.60 -2.74
N ALA A 29 12.41 -11.95 -3.79
CA ALA A 29 11.20 -11.23 -4.20
C ALA A 29 10.11 -11.30 -3.12
N GLY A 30 9.94 -12.47 -2.48
CA GLY A 30 9.04 -12.61 -1.33
C GLY A 30 9.41 -11.71 -0.15
N THR A 31 10.71 -11.56 0.14
CA THR A 31 11.18 -10.64 1.19
C THR A 31 10.86 -9.18 0.87
N ARG A 32 11.11 -8.75 -0.38
CA ARG A 32 10.77 -7.38 -0.83
C ARG A 32 9.27 -7.13 -0.85
N LEU A 33 8.50 -8.09 -1.36
CA LEU A 33 7.04 -8.06 -1.37
C LEU A 33 6.49 -7.88 0.04
N ARG A 34 6.97 -8.68 1.02
CA ARG A 34 6.55 -8.57 2.42
C ARG A 34 6.85 -7.20 3.01
N LYS A 35 8.02 -6.62 2.73
CA LYS A 35 8.39 -5.28 3.20
C LYS A 35 7.50 -4.21 2.56
N GLY A 36 7.29 -4.27 1.24
CA GLY A 36 6.39 -3.35 0.55
C GLY A 36 4.95 -3.43 1.04
N LEU A 37 4.46 -4.62 1.40
CA LEU A 37 3.14 -4.80 2.00
C LEU A 37 3.03 -4.13 3.39
N LEU A 38 4.13 -4.07 4.16
CA LEU A 38 4.16 -3.33 5.42
C LEU A 38 4.04 -1.82 5.19
N ASP A 39 4.72 -1.30 4.17
CA ASP A 39 4.65 0.12 3.80
C ASP A 39 3.24 0.49 3.29
N ILE A 40 2.61 -0.39 2.50
CA ILE A 40 1.21 -0.26 2.05
C ILE A 40 0.26 -0.21 3.24
N LYS A 41 0.45 -1.06 4.27
CA LYS A 41 -0.38 -1.03 5.49
C LYS A 41 -0.32 0.35 6.16
N GLN A 42 0.86 0.95 6.24
CA GLN A 42 1.03 2.27 6.84
C GLN A 42 0.37 3.37 6.00
N LEU A 43 0.56 3.35 4.67
CA LEU A 43 -0.07 4.29 3.75
C LEU A 43 -1.61 4.18 3.78
N ALA A 44 -2.15 2.96 3.80
CA ALA A 44 -3.58 2.73 3.89
C ALA A 44 -4.17 3.27 5.20
N GLN A 45 -3.46 3.10 6.32
CA GLN A 45 -3.87 3.68 7.59
C GLN A 45 -3.87 5.22 7.54
N ALA A 46 -2.85 5.83 6.95
CA ALA A 46 -2.78 7.28 6.80
C ALA A 46 -3.92 7.85 5.94
N VAL A 47 -4.28 7.16 4.85
CA VAL A 47 -5.44 7.51 4.02
C VAL A 47 -6.74 7.39 4.83
N ARG A 48 -6.92 6.30 5.59
CA ARG A 48 -8.12 6.11 6.43
C ARG A 48 -8.27 7.23 7.46
N VAL A 49 -7.18 7.61 8.14
CA VAL A 49 -7.20 8.71 9.13
C VAL A 49 -7.58 10.03 8.47
N GLU A 50 -7.02 10.34 7.30
CA GLU A 50 -7.38 11.55 6.54
C GLU A 50 -8.86 11.57 6.17
N VAL A 51 -9.41 10.45 5.70
CA VAL A 51 -10.84 10.34 5.37
C VAL A 51 -11.71 10.56 6.61
N LEU A 52 -11.31 10.03 7.77
CA LEU A 52 -12.06 10.26 9.02
C LEU A 52 -12.00 11.73 9.45
N ALA A 53 -10.83 12.36 9.41
CA ALA A 53 -10.67 13.76 9.77
C ALA A 53 -11.56 14.67 8.91
N ILE A 54 -11.56 14.47 7.57
CA ILE A 54 -12.43 15.24 6.65
C ILE A 54 -13.91 15.07 7.02
N ARG A 55 -14.35 13.83 7.30
CA ARG A 55 -15.74 13.54 7.70
C ARG A 55 -16.13 14.14 9.05
N GLU A 56 -15.17 14.36 9.94
CA GLU A 56 -15.40 14.98 11.25
C GLU A 56 -15.43 16.50 11.13
N GLU A 57 -14.56 17.10 10.32
CA GLU A 57 -14.59 18.53 9.98
C GLU A 57 -15.88 18.94 9.28
N GLU A 58 -16.42 18.11 8.38
CA GLU A 58 -17.72 18.37 7.71
C GLU A 58 -18.94 18.36 8.66
N LYS A 59 -18.80 17.86 9.88
CA LYS A 59 -19.89 17.83 10.88
C LYS A 59 -19.91 19.07 11.77
N VAL A 60 -18.90 19.94 11.67
CA VAL A 60 -18.77 21.20 12.42
C VAL A 60 -19.25 22.35 11.54
#